data_AF-A0A1N5WJH1-F1
#
_entry.id   AF-A0A1N5WJH1-F1
#
_cell.length_a   1.000
_cell.length_b   1.000
_cell.length_c   1.000
_cell.angle_alpha   90.00
_cell.angle_beta   90.00
_cell.angle_gamma   90.00
#
_symmetry.space_group_name_H-M   'P 1'
#
loop_
_entity.id
_entity.type
_entity.pdbx_description
1 polymer ?
#
loop_
_entity_poly.entity_id
_entity_poly.type
_entity_poly.pdbx_seq_one_letter_code
_entity_poly.pdbx_strand_id
1 'polypeptide(L)' 'MDKQNIFEKRRNLRLVTIRRGGTLNDSDHRLIAKWAADCAQHVLHLFQEERPDDSHPRIAIEQALAWARGECSLLHR' A
#
# COMPACT_ATOMS: atom_id res chain seq x y z
N MET A 1 2.82 20.26 -16.54
CA MET A 1 1.94 19.56 -15.58
C MET A 1 2.55 18.19 -15.37
N ASP A 2 3.48 18.08 -14.42
CA ASP A 2 4.30 16.89 -14.20
C ASP A 2 3.43 15.72 -13.76
N LYS A 3 3.18 14.79 -14.69
CA LYS A 3 2.58 13.49 -14.39
C LYS A 3 3.65 12.64 -13.71
N GLN A 4 3.80 12.82 -12.40
CA GLN A 4 4.70 11.98 -11.60
C GLN A 4 4.25 10.51 -11.71
N ASN A 5 5.10 9.71 -12.34
CA ASN A 5 4.92 8.27 -12.49
C ASN A 5 5.11 7.60 -11.12
N ILE A 6 4.04 6.99 -10.58
CA ILE A 6 4.07 6.30 -9.28
C ILE A 6 4.90 5.01 -9.29
N PHE A 7 5.30 4.52 -10.47
CA PHE A 7 6.04 3.28 -10.67
C PHE A 7 7.55 3.48 -10.90
N GLU A 8 8.09 4.70 -10.71
CA GLU A 8 9.54 4.87 -10.73
C GLU A 8 10.22 4.02 -9.66
N LYS A 9 11.47 3.60 -9.94
CA LYS A 9 12.32 2.81 -9.01
C LYS A 9 12.54 3.51 -7.66
N ARG A 10 12.24 4.82 -7.57
CA ARG A 10 12.22 5.59 -6.33
C ARG A 10 10.80 5.68 -5.77
N ARG A 11 10.68 5.40 -4.47
CA ARG A 11 9.44 5.59 -3.71
C ARG A 11 8.89 7.00 -3.95
N ASN A 12 7.65 7.12 -4.40
CA ASN A 12 6.98 8.40 -4.47
C ASN A 12 6.77 8.93 -3.05
N LEU A 13 7.51 9.99 -2.69
CA LEU A 13 7.52 10.54 -1.33
C LEU A 13 6.14 11.05 -0.88
N ARG A 14 5.24 11.34 -1.83
CA ARG A 14 3.85 11.73 -1.55
C ARG A 14 3.00 10.58 -1.00
N LEU A 15 3.48 9.34 -1.11
CA LEU A 15 2.83 8.13 -0.60
C LEU A 15 3.60 7.51 0.56
N VAL A 16 4.54 8.25 1.17
CA VAL A 16 5.39 7.75 2.25
C VAL A 16 5.12 8.54 3.53
N THR A 17 5.09 7.85 4.67
CA THR A 17 4.94 8.49 5.99
C THR A 17 6.15 9.38 6.32
N ILE A 18 5.95 10.46 7.08
CA ILE A 18 7.02 11.39 7.55
C ILE A 18 8.18 10.64 8.19
N ARG A 19 7.90 9.67 9.08
CA ARG A 19 8.93 8.85 9.74
C ARG A 19 9.76 7.94 8.82
N ARG A 20 9.40 7.84 7.54
CA ARG A 20 10.15 7.12 6.50
C ARG A 20 10.71 8.07 5.42
N GLY A 21 10.74 9.38 5.69
CA GLY A 21 11.26 10.42 4.81
C GLY A 21 10.27 10.93 3.75
N GLY A 22 8.97 10.66 3.92
CA GLY A 22 7.92 11.15 3.03
C GLY A 22 7.18 12.37 3.57
N THR A 23 6.00 12.64 3.02
CA THR A 23 5.20 13.85 3.34
C THR A 23 3.91 13.57 4.10
N LEU A 24 3.46 12.31 4.23
CA LEU A 24 2.19 11.98 4.87
C LEU A 24 2.35 11.77 6.37
N ASN A 25 1.43 12.31 7.18
CA ASN A 25 1.29 11.83 8.56
C ASN A 25 0.67 10.42 8.57
N ASP A 26 0.74 9.74 9.71
CA ASP A 26 0.26 8.36 9.81
C ASP A 26 -1.26 8.25 9.59
N SER A 27 -2.07 9.21 10.02
CA SER A 27 -3.53 9.19 9.83
C SER A 27 -3.91 9.28 8.35
N ASP A 28 -3.31 10.19 7.59
CA ASP A 28 -3.55 10.35 6.16
C ASP A 28 -3.04 9.12 5.40
N HIS A 29 -1.89 8.59 5.79
CA HIS A 29 -1.35 7.37 5.20
C HIS A 29 -2.25 6.15 5.47
N ARG A 30 -2.87 6.03 6.66
CA ARG A 30 -3.84 4.97 6.96
C ARG A 30 -5.09 5.07 6.09
N LEU A 31 -5.59 6.28 5.84
CA LEU A 31 -6.73 6.49 4.96
C LEU A 31 -6.42 6.04 3.52
N ILE A 32 -5.27 6.45 3.00
CA ILE A 32 -4.81 6.06 1.65
C ILE A 32 -4.56 4.55 1.58
N ALA A 33 -3.94 3.95 2.61
CA ALA A 33 -3.70 2.51 2.67
C ALA A 33 -5.00 1.70 2.66
N LYS A 34 -6.01 2.12 3.43
CA LYS A 34 -7.33 1.50 3.40
C LYS A 34 -7.96 1.57 2.00
N TRP A 35 -7.99 2.77 1.42
CA TRP A 35 -8.56 2.96 0.09
C TRP A 35 -7.86 2.10 -0.97
N ALA A 36 -6.53 2.08 -0.96
CA ALA A 36 -5.74 1.28 -1.89
C ALA A 36 -5.98 -0.23 -1.69
N ALA A 37 -6.10 -0.68 -0.44
CA ALA A 37 -6.39 -2.08 -0.12
C ALA A 37 -7.80 -2.49 -0.60
N ASP A 38 -8.81 -1.65 -0.40
CA ASP A 38 -10.17 -1.89 -0.88
C ASP A 38 -10.19 -2.00 -2.43
N CYS A 39 -9.47 -1.11 -3.12
CA CYS A 39 -9.32 -1.17 -4.57
C CYS A 39 -8.61 -2.44 -5.05
N ALA A 40 -7.50 -2.81 -4.42
CA ALA A 40 -6.73 -4.01 -4.77
C ALA A 40 -7.53 -5.30 -4.49
N GLN A 41 -8.28 -5.33 -3.39
CA GLN A 41 -9.13 -6.46 -3.03
C GLN A 41 -10.22 -6.73 -4.08
N HIS A 42 -10.79 -5.69 -4.67
CA HIS A 42 -11.83 -5.81 -5.70
C HIS A 42 -11.34 -6.57 -6.94
N VAL A 43 -10.08 -6.35 -7.34
CA VAL A 43 -9.48 -6.95 -8.55
C VAL A 43 -8.57 -8.13 -8.26
N LEU A 44 -8.42 -8.54 -6.99
CA LEU A 44 -7.50 -9.60 -6.58
C LEU A 44 -7.76 -10.93 -7.31
N HIS A 45 -9.03 -11.25 -7.58
CA HIS A 45 -9.43 -12.47 -8.28
C HIS A 45 -8.78 -12.59 -9.67
N LEU A 46 -8.70 -11.49 -10.43
CA LEU A 46 -8.06 -11.48 -11.75
C LEU A 46 -6.57 -11.85 -11.67
N PHE A 47 -5.89 -11.41 -10.62
CA PHE A 47 -4.49 -11.79 -10.39
C PHE A 47 -4.37 -13.25 -9.99
N GLN A 48 -5.26 -13.73 -9.12
CA GLN A 48 -5.25 -15.11 -8.63
C GLN A 48 -5.57 -16.13 -9.73
N GLU A 49 -6.38 -15.77 -10.71
CA GLU A 49 -6.63 -16.60 -11.90
C GLU A 49 -5.35 -16.81 -12.73
N GLU A 50 -4.55 -15.75 -12.92
CA GLU A 50 -3.30 -15.81 -13.68
C GLU A 50 -2.13 -16.40 -12.89
N ARG A 51 -2.12 -16.21 -11.56
CA ARG A 51 -1.03 -16.59 -10.64
C ARG A 51 -1.58 -17.20 -9.34
N PRO A 52 -2.17 -18.40 -9.40
CA PRO A 52 -2.85 -19.00 -8.24
C PRO A 52 -1.92 -19.31 -7.06
N ASP A 53 -0.65 -19.62 -7.33
CA ASP A 53 0.33 -19.97 -6.30
C ASP A 53 1.01 -18.74 -5.64
N ASP A 54 0.80 -17.54 -6.18
CA ASP A 54 1.40 -16.32 -5.66
C ASP A 54 0.48 -15.67 -4.60
N SER A 55 0.76 -15.97 -3.34
CA SER A 55 0.01 -15.41 -2.20
C SER A 55 0.42 -13.99 -1.81
N HIS A 56 1.46 -13.40 -2.42
CA HIS A 56 1.98 -12.10 -2.00
C HIS A 56 0.95 -10.96 -2.08
N PRO A 57 0.08 -10.86 -3.10
CA PRO A 57 -0.90 -9.77 -3.17
C PRO A 57 -1.93 -9.83 -2.05
N ARG A 58 -2.41 -11.04 -1.70
CA ARG A 58 -3.33 -11.23 -0.57
C ARG A 58 -2.69 -10.78 0.74
N ILE A 59 -1.44 -11.20 0.98
CA ILE A 59 -0.68 -10.82 2.17
C ILE A 59 -0.45 -9.31 2.22
N ALA A 60 -0.13 -8.67 1.08
CA ALA A 60 0.07 -7.23 1.00
C ALA A 60 -1.21 -6.43 1.33
N ILE A 61 -2.37 -6.89 0.85
CA ILE A 61 -3.68 -6.31 1.19
C ILE A 61 -3.95 -6.44 2.69
N GLU A 62 -3.75 -7.63 3.26
CA GLU A 62 -3.94 -7.86 4.70
C GLU A 62 -3.05 -6.96 5.56
N GLN A 63 -1.78 -6.79 5.17
CA GLN A 63 -0.85 -5.89 5.84
C GLN A 63 -1.27 -4.42 5.72
N ALA A 64 -1.75 -3.98 4.54
CA ALA A 64 -2.24 -2.62 4.34
C ALA A 64 -3.47 -2.34 5.22
N LEU A 65 -4.39 -3.31 5.34
CA LEU A 65 -5.55 -3.20 6.21
C LEU A 65 -5.19 -3.22 7.69
N ALA A 66 -4.24 -4.06 8.12
CA ALA A 66 -3.72 -4.07 9.49
C ALA A 66 -3.07 -2.72 9.84
N TRP A 67 -2.30 -2.15 8.90
CA TRP A 67 -1.74 -0.81 9.05
C TRP A 67 -2.85 0.24 9.19
N ALA A 68 -3.88 0.18 8.33
CA ALA A 68 -5.02 1.11 8.37
C ALA A 68 -5.78 1.06 9.70
N ARG A 69 -5.91 -0.13 10.32
CA ARG A 69 -6.51 -0.33 11.65
C ARG A 69 -5.58 0.05 12.81
N GLY A 70 -4.31 0.36 12.53
CA GLY A 70 -3.31 0.68 13.55
C GLY A 70 -2.77 -0.55 14.30
N GLU A 71 -2.97 -1.74 13.76
CA GLU A 71 -2.58 -3.03 14.38
C GLU A 71 -1.10 -3.37 14.17
N CYS A 72 -0.46 -2.74 13.18
CA CYS A 72 0.96 -2.90 12.93
C CYS A 72 1.64 -1.54 12.69
N SER A 73 2.98 -1.52 12.73
CA SER A 73 3.78 -0.35 12.40
C SER A 73 4.52 -0.58 11.09
N LEU A 74 4.60 0.46 10.26
CA LEU A 74 5.46 0.48 9.06
C LEU A 74 6.97 0.58 9.35
N LEU A 75 7.38 0.32 10.61
CA LEU A 75 8.80 0.21 10.96
C LEU A 75 9.37 -1.07 10.35
N HIS A 76 10.49 -0.94 9.66
CA HIS A 76 11.31 -2.08 9.28
C HIS A 76 11.86 -2.71 10.58
N ARG A 77 11.89 -4.04 10.66
CA ARG A 77 12.89 -4.70 11.51
C ARG A 77 14.17 -4.81 10.70
#